data_AF-A0A816UGS8-F1
#
_entry.id   AF-A0A816UGS8-F1
#
_cell.length_a   1.000
_cell.length_b   1.000
_cell.length_c   1.000
_cell.angle_alpha   90.00
_cell.angle_beta   90.00
_cell.angle_gamma   90.00
#
_symmetry.space_group_name_H-M   'P 1'
#
loop_
_entity.id
_entity.type
_entity.pdbx_description
1 polymer ?
#
loop_
_entity_poly.entity_id
_entity_poly.type
_entity_poly.pdbx_seq_one_letter_code
_entity_poly.pdbx_strand_id
1 'polypeptide(L)'
;MASSSVTKLIDTAHIIESKGTHRYSIIWFHGFGHSSDDYKDLFTQIQPPTTSIVLPNAPKRLVTIEGRQHYLRNWYEHNETNIEKSVQVIESAKELIEQENQLIDDASHIIIGGFSQGACLPLITALTYTR
;
A
#
# COMPACT_ATOMS: atom_id res chain seq x y z
N MET A 1 -0.77 20.19 -20.09
CA MET A 1 -2.15 19.65 -20.26
C MET A 1 -2.02 18.13 -20.22
N ALA A 2 -2.60 17.36 -19.31
CA ALA A 2 -3.72 17.56 -18.40
C ALA A 2 -3.34 17.34 -16.92
N SER A 3 -4.14 17.95 -16.06
CA SER A 3 -4.23 17.75 -14.62
C SER A 3 -4.74 16.34 -14.29
N SER A 4 -4.12 15.67 -13.31
CA SER A 4 -4.80 14.70 -12.46
C SER A 4 -4.27 14.83 -11.03
N SER A 5 -4.68 15.90 -10.36
CA SER A 5 -4.62 15.95 -8.90
C SER A 5 -5.65 14.98 -8.33
N VAL A 6 -5.33 13.68 -8.34
CA VAL A 6 -6.02 12.68 -7.53
C VAL A 6 -5.42 12.72 -6.14
N THR A 7 -6.27 12.82 -5.13
CA THR A 7 -5.90 12.94 -3.71
C THR A 7 -5.14 11.69 -3.26
N LYS A 8 -3.81 11.69 -3.42
CA LYS A 8 -2.93 10.61 -2.97
C LYS A 8 -3.08 10.45 -1.46
N LEU A 9 -3.85 9.44 -1.04
CA LEU A 9 -3.94 9.04 0.36
C LEU A 9 -2.66 8.36 0.83
N ILE A 10 -1.87 7.86 -0.10
CA ILE A 10 -0.52 7.38 0.16
C ILE A 10 0.38 8.60 0.32
N ASP A 11 0.87 8.80 1.55
CA ASP A 11 1.72 9.94 1.92
C ASP A 11 3.08 9.84 1.22
N THR A 12 3.74 8.69 1.40
CA THR A 12 5.03 8.36 0.81
C THR A 12 5.08 6.86 0.56
N ALA A 13 5.99 6.39 -0.31
CA ALA A 13 6.30 4.98 -0.43
C ALA A 13 7.82 4.79 -0.42
N HIS A 14 8.28 3.77 0.29
CA HIS A 14 9.66 3.33 0.19
C HIS A 14 9.75 2.21 -0.84
N ILE A 15 10.69 2.31 -1.76
CA ILE A 15 10.88 1.34 -2.84
C ILE A 15 12.22 0.65 -2.63
N ILE A 16 12.19 -0.68 -2.59
CA ILE A 16 13.37 -1.53 -2.65
C ILE A 16 13.44 -2.06 -4.08
N GLU A 17 14.33 -1.51 -4.89
CA GLU A 17 14.46 -1.86 -6.30
C GLU A 17 14.99 -3.29 -6.47
N SER A 18 14.53 -3.98 -7.52
CA SER A 18 15.08 -5.27 -7.91
C SER A 18 16.57 -5.17 -8.23
N LYS A 19 17.33 -6.21 -7.87
CA LYS A 19 18.78 -6.28 -8.12
C LYS A 19 19.12 -6.66 -9.57
N GLY A 20 18.18 -7.27 -10.29
CA GLY A 20 18.26 -7.59 -11.71
C GLY A 20 17.14 -6.95 -12.50
N THR A 21 16.85 -7.46 -13.70
CA THR A 21 15.70 -7.03 -14.50
C THR A 21 14.42 -7.17 -13.68
N HIS A 22 13.67 -6.08 -13.55
CA HIS A 22 12.42 -6.01 -12.81
C HIS A 22 11.36 -6.84 -13.54
N ARG A 23 10.87 -7.90 -12.89
CA ARG A 23 9.87 -8.83 -13.46
C ARG A 23 8.65 -9.04 -12.59
N TYR A 24 8.76 -8.73 -11.30
CA TYR A 24 7.69 -8.89 -10.31
C TYR A 24 7.68 -7.69 -9.37
N SER A 25 6.52 -7.38 -8.81
CA SER A 25 6.39 -6.39 -7.75
C SER A 25 5.64 -6.96 -6.55
N ILE A 26 6.07 -6.57 -5.35
CA ILE A 26 5.31 -6.80 -4.13
C ILE A 26 4.93 -5.45 -3.55
N ILE A 27 3.65 -5.16 -3.41
CA ILE A 27 3.12 -3.98 -2.74
C ILE A 27 2.64 -4.41 -1.34
N TRP A 28 3.28 -3.89 -0.28
CA TRP A 28 3.02 -4.34 1.09
C TRP A 28 2.58 -3.21 2.04
N PHE A 29 1.36 -3.32 2.56
CA PHE A 29 0.73 -2.30 3.41
C PHE A 29 0.90 -2.62 4.91
N HIS A 30 1.46 -1.68 5.67
CA HIS A 30 1.69 -1.81 7.12
C HIS A 30 0.37 -1.75 7.93
N GLY A 31 0.41 -2.18 9.20
CA GLY A 31 -0.74 -2.10 10.11
C GLY A 31 -1.03 -0.70 10.66
N PHE A 32 -2.13 -0.55 11.40
CA PHE A 32 -2.49 0.69 12.08
C PHE A 32 -1.37 1.20 13.00
N GLY A 33 -1.02 2.48 12.91
CA GLY A 33 0.01 3.11 13.76
C GLY A 33 1.46 2.81 13.38
N HIS A 34 1.68 1.94 12.39
CA HIS A 34 3.00 1.53 11.91
C HIS A 34 3.48 2.36 10.71
N SER A 35 4.64 2.03 10.14
CA SER A 35 5.15 2.65 8.91
C SER A 35 5.80 1.62 7.97
N SER A 36 6.21 2.07 6.79
CA SER A 36 7.05 1.29 5.88
C SER A 36 8.36 0.80 6.52
N ASP A 37 8.88 1.51 7.54
CA ASP A 37 10.17 1.22 8.17
C ASP A 37 10.19 -0.16 8.84
N ASP A 38 9.05 -0.57 9.40
CA ASP A 38 8.91 -1.86 10.10
C ASP A 38 9.17 -3.07 9.20
N TYR A 39 9.12 -2.89 7.88
CA TYR A 39 9.25 -3.96 6.89
C TYR A 39 10.49 -3.84 5.99
N LYS A 40 11.25 -2.73 6.07
CA LYS A 40 12.42 -2.49 5.20
C LYS A 40 13.47 -3.58 5.32
N ASP A 41 13.88 -3.87 6.56
CA ASP A 41 14.95 -4.84 6.82
C ASP A 41 14.50 -6.25 6.45
N LEU A 42 13.24 -6.59 6.76
CA LEU A 42 12.66 -7.89 6.39
C LEU A 42 12.68 -8.08 4.87
N PHE A 43 12.11 -7.15 4.11
CA PHE A 43 12.04 -7.29 2.66
C PHE A 43 13.42 -7.22 2.01
N THR A 44 14.34 -6.39 2.50
CA THR A 44 15.72 -6.35 2.00
C THR A 44 16.42 -7.71 2.11
N GLN A 45 16.14 -8.47 3.17
CA GLN A 45 16.73 -9.80 3.40
C GLN A 45 16.10 -10.89 2.52
N ILE A 46 14.80 -10.83 2.25
CA ILE A 46 14.06 -11.90 1.57
C ILE A 46 13.74 -11.61 0.09
N GLN A 47 14.01 -10.39 -0.39
CA GLN A 47 13.66 -9.95 -1.76
C GLN A 47 14.35 -10.82 -2.83
N PRO A 48 13.58 -11.45 -3.73
CA PRO A 48 14.13 -12.13 -4.90
C PRO A 48 14.83 -11.15 -5.87
N PRO A 49 15.86 -11.57 -6.63
CA PRO A 49 16.65 -10.67 -7.46
C PRO A 49 15.86 -9.85 -8.49
N THR A 50 14.77 -10.41 -9.03
CA THR A 50 13.96 -9.79 -10.09
C THR A 50 12.67 -9.13 -9.57
N THR A 51 12.57 -8.92 -8.26
CA THR A 51 11.34 -8.43 -7.63
C THR A 51 11.60 -7.08 -6.98
N SER A 52 10.84 -6.05 -7.33
CA SER A 52 10.84 -4.77 -6.59
C SER A 52 9.80 -4.81 -5.47
N ILE A 53 10.06 -4.13 -4.36
CA ILE A 53 9.16 -4.07 -3.21
C ILE A 53 8.71 -2.62 -3.00
N VAL A 54 7.41 -2.38 -2.99
CA VAL A 54 6.78 -1.09 -2.72
C VAL A 54 6.15 -1.11 -1.33
N LEU A 55 6.65 -0.28 -0.43
CA LEU A 55 6.19 -0.14 0.95
C LEU A 55 5.52 1.23 1.15
N PRO A 56 4.21 1.37 0.82
CA PRO A 56 3.49 2.61 1.02
C PRO A 56 3.27 2.93 2.50
N ASN A 57 3.21 4.22 2.82
CA ASN A 57 2.82 4.74 4.11
C ASN A 57 1.41 5.31 4.07
N ALA A 58 0.61 4.93 5.05
CA ALA A 58 -0.69 5.54 5.30
C ALA A 58 -0.49 7.01 5.72
N PRO A 59 -1.47 7.89 5.46
CA PRO A 59 -1.39 9.27 5.91
C PRO A 59 -1.46 9.33 7.44
N LYS A 60 -0.80 10.32 8.04
CA LYS A 60 -0.97 10.59 9.47
C LYS A 60 -2.32 11.26 9.70
N ARG A 61 -3.13 10.69 10.59
CA ARG A 61 -4.44 11.23 10.97
C ARG A 61 -4.54 11.31 12.49
N LEU A 62 -5.37 12.23 12.97
CA LEU A 62 -5.74 12.30 14.37
C LEU A 62 -6.70 11.15 14.67
N VAL A 63 -6.37 10.33 15.66
CA VAL A 63 -7.17 9.19 16.10
C VAL A 63 -7.36 9.25 17.61
N THR A 64 -8.51 8.77 18.09
CA THR A 64 -8.80 8.71 19.53
C THR A 64 -8.75 7.27 20.01
N ILE A 65 -7.86 6.98 20.95
CA ILE A 65 -7.68 5.66 21.56
C ILE A 65 -7.87 5.82 23.06
N GLU A 66 -8.84 5.10 23.63
CA GLU A 66 -9.15 5.15 25.07
C GLU A 66 -9.32 6.59 25.61
N GLY A 67 -9.99 7.46 24.85
CA GLY A 67 -10.25 8.85 25.22
C GLY A 67 -9.06 9.81 25.06
N ARG A 68 -7.91 9.35 24.54
CA ARG A 68 -6.73 10.18 24.26
C ARG A 68 -6.52 10.34 22.76
N GLN A 69 -6.08 11.53 22.35
CA GLN A 69 -5.80 11.86 20.96
C GLN A 69 -4.34 11.57 20.58
N HIS A 70 -4.15 10.90 19.46
CA HIS A 70 -2.83 10.55 18.91
C HIS A 70 -2.77 10.88 17.42
N TYR A 71 -1.61 11.31 16.91
CA TYR A 71 -1.37 11.42 15.47
C TYR A 71 -0.63 10.18 14.99
N LEU A 72 -1.37 9.26 14.37
CA LEU A 72 -0.87 7.95 13.92
C LEU A 72 -1.14 7.75 12.43
N ARG A 73 -0.35 6.88 11.79
CA ARG A 73 -0.59 6.48 10.40
C ARG A 73 -1.78 5.52 10.34
N ASN A 74 -2.77 5.83 9.51
CA ASN A 74 -4.01 5.09 9.44
C ASN A 74 -4.61 5.09 8.02
N TRP A 75 -4.91 3.91 7.46
CA TRP A 75 -5.44 3.77 6.09
C TRP A 75 -6.89 4.24 5.98
N TYR A 76 -7.71 3.85 6.94
CA TYR A 76 -9.14 4.14 7.07
C TYR A 76 -9.50 4.23 8.55
N GLU A 77 -10.60 4.88 8.92
CA GLU A 77 -10.98 5.06 10.32
C GLU A 77 -10.85 3.75 11.13
N HIS A 78 -10.12 3.77 12.25
CA HIS A 78 -9.75 2.54 12.97
C HIS A 78 -10.98 1.79 13.52
N ASN A 79 -12.05 2.52 13.81
CA ASN A 79 -13.31 1.97 14.27
C ASN A 79 -14.27 1.62 13.11
N GLU A 80 -13.87 1.84 11.86
CA GLU A 80 -14.68 1.47 10.70
C GLU A 80 -14.56 -0.04 10.48
N THR A 81 -15.71 -0.69 10.51
CA THR A 81 -15.84 -2.14 10.28
C THR A 81 -16.17 -2.44 8.82
N ASN A 82 -16.69 -1.46 8.08
CA ASN A 82 -16.95 -1.55 6.66
C ASN A 82 -15.90 -0.78 5.86
N ILE A 83 -14.81 -1.47 5.57
CA ILE A 83 -13.69 -0.96 4.77
C ILE A 83 -14.08 -0.61 3.33
N GLU A 84 -15.16 -1.17 2.75
CA GLU A 84 -15.61 -0.81 1.39
C GLU A 84 -16.00 0.67 1.28
N LYS A 85 -16.36 1.32 2.40
CA LYS A 85 -16.60 2.77 2.45
C LYS A 85 -15.33 3.59 2.25
N SER A 86 -14.16 2.97 2.36
CA SER A 86 -12.86 3.63 2.23
C SER A 86 -12.40 3.64 0.77
N VAL A 87 -13.32 4.00 -0.14
CA VAL A 87 -13.14 3.95 -1.60
C VAL A 87 -11.83 4.62 -2.03
N GLN A 88 -11.52 5.78 -1.47
CA GLN A 88 -10.34 6.54 -1.89
C GLN A 88 -9.01 5.79 -1.61
N VAL A 89 -8.91 5.02 -0.52
CA VAL A 89 -7.68 4.24 -0.24
C VAL A 89 -7.58 3.01 -1.14
N ILE A 90 -8.72 2.41 -1.49
CA ILE A 90 -8.80 1.30 -2.44
C ILE A 90 -8.35 1.79 -3.82
N GLU A 91 -8.86 2.93 -4.29
CA GLU A 91 -8.46 3.53 -5.56
C GLU A 91 -6.97 3.92 -5.57
N SER A 92 -6.45 4.50 -4.48
CA SER A 92 -4.99 4.75 -4.37
C SER A 92 -4.16 3.45 -4.43
N ALA A 93 -4.65 2.34 -3.89
CA ALA A 93 -3.98 1.05 -3.98
C ALA A 93 -4.03 0.49 -5.42
N LYS A 94 -5.16 0.65 -6.14
CA LYS A 94 -5.28 0.29 -7.56
C LYS A 94 -4.35 1.12 -8.43
N GLU A 95 -4.19 2.40 -8.13
CA GLU A 95 -3.23 3.27 -8.83
C GLU A 95 -1.77 2.80 -8.65
N LEU A 96 -1.41 2.29 -7.48
CA LEU A 96 -0.09 1.67 -7.28
C LEU A 96 0.08 0.39 -8.12
N ILE A 97 -0.96 -0.45 -8.19
CA ILE A 97 -0.93 -1.63 -9.05
C ILE A 97 -0.72 -1.21 -10.51
N GLU A 98 -1.42 -0.18 -10.97
CA GLU A 98 -1.30 0.31 -12.33
C GLU A 98 0.09 0.90 -12.63
N GLN A 99 0.67 1.64 -11.68
CA GLN A 99 2.04 2.15 -11.79
C GLN A 99 3.07 1.02 -11.93
N GLU A 100 2.95 -0.03 -11.12
CA GLU A 100 3.84 -1.19 -11.23
C GLU A 100 3.58 -2.00 -12.51
N ASN A 101 2.32 -2.09 -12.95
CA ASN A 101 1.95 -2.76 -14.19
C ASN A 101 2.53 -2.05 -15.42
N GLN A 102 2.64 -0.73 -15.40
CA GLN A 102 3.31 0.03 -16.46
C GLN A 102 4.82 -0.27 -16.57
N LEU A 103 5.45 -0.74 -15.49
CA LEU A 103 6.87 -1.11 -15.48
C LEU A 103 7.11 -2.55 -15.94
N ILE A 104 6.19 -3.48 -15.62
CA ILE A 104 6.35 -4.92 -15.87
C ILE A 104 5.58 -5.38 -17.12
N ASP A 105 4.52 -4.67 -17.50
CA ASP A 105 3.54 -5.04 -18.54
C ASP A 105 2.82 -6.39 -18.28
N ASP A 106 2.73 -6.80 -17.01
CA ASP A 106 2.00 -8.01 -16.62
C ASP A 106 1.49 -7.95 -15.17
N ALA A 107 0.23 -7.59 -15.00
CA ALA A 107 -0.43 -7.51 -13.68
C ALA A 107 -0.44 -8.85 -12.93
N SER A 108 -0.26 -9.99 -13.61
CA SER A 108 -0.18 -11.30 -12.95
C SER A 108 1.13 -11.49 -12.16
N HIS A 109 2.12 -10.64 -12.39
CA HIS A 109 3.39 -10.62 -11.65
C HIS A 109 3.41 -9.60 -10.48
N ILE A 110 2.26 -8.99 -10.17
CA ILE A 110 2.11 -8.05 -9.06
C ILE A 110 1.41 -8.74 -7.91
N ILE A 111 2.08 -8.79 -6.77
CA ILE A 111 1.54 -9.32 -5.52
C ILE A 111 1.20 -8.14 -4.62
N ILE A 112 -0.01 -8.14 -4.07
CA ILE A 112 -0.45 -7.15 -3.08
C ILE A 112 -0.72 -7.85 -1.75
N GLY A 113 -0.23 -7.29 -0.65
CA GLY A 113 -0.37 -7.88 0.68
C GLY A 113 -0.20 -6.86 1.79
N GLY A 114 -0.32 -7.30 3.04
CA GLY A 114 -0.18 -6.41 4.18
C GLY A 114 -0.42 -7.11 5.51
N PHE A 115 -0.38 -6.34 6.59
CA PHE A 115 -0.55 -6.83 7.94
C PHE A 115 -1.68 -6.11 8.68
N SER A 116 -2.50 -6.87 9.44
CA SER A 116 -3.60 -6.35 10.26
C SER A 116 -4.50 -5.42 9.43
N GLN A 117 -4.67 -4.15 9.82
CA GLN A 117 -5.44 -3.16 9.06
C GLN A 117 -4.99 -3.05 7.58
N GLY A 118 -3.68 -3.12 7.34
CA GLY A 118 -3.08 -3.08 6.02
C GLY A 118 -3.29 -4.36 5.21
N ALA A 119 -3.74 -5.47 5.80
CA ALA A 119 -4.08 -6.69 5.05
C ALA A 119 -5.50 -6.64 4.44
N CYS A 120 -6.43 -5.94 5.09
CA CYS A 120 -7.81 -5.83 4.63
C CYS A 120 -7.92 -5.06 3.31
N LEU A 121 -7.06 -4.04 3.13
CA LEU A 121 -7.04 -3.20 1.94
C LEU A 121 -6.67 -3.99 0.67
N PRO A 122 -5.51 -4.69 0.60
CA PRO A 122 -5.14 -5.61 -0.47
C PRO A 122 -6.26 -6.59 -0.87
N LEU A 123 -6.95 -7.18 0.11
CA LEU A 123 -7.97 -8.18 -0.15
C LEU A 123 -9.11 -7.59 -0.99
N ILE A 124 -9.63 -6.42 -0.60
CA ILE A 124 -10.72 -5.76 -1.32
C ILE A 124 -10.23 -5.19 -2.64
N THR A 125 -9.04 -4.59 -2.64
CA THR A 125 -8.44 -4.04 -3.86
C THR A 125 -8.28 -5.14 -4.91
N ALA A 126 -7.71 -6.30 -4.57
CA ALA A 126 -7.50 -7.39 -5.50
C ALA A 126 -8.82 -8.00 -6.02
N LEU A 127 -9.84 -8.13 -5.16
CA LEU A 127 -11.15 -8.67 -5.56
C LEU A 127 -11.98 -7.72 -6.43
N THR A 128 -11.66 -6.42 -6.41
CA THR A 128 -12.37 -5.38 -7.17
C THR A 128 -11.52 -4.77 -8.29
N TYR A 129 -10.31 -5.27 -8.50
CA TYR A 129 -9.42 -4.83 -9.57
C TYR A 129 -9.80 -5.52 -10.88
N THR A 130 -10.15 -4.72 -11.88
CA THR A 130 -10.42 -5.17 -13.25
C THR A 130 -9.27 -4.74 -14.14
N ARG A 131 -8.70 -5.73 -14.85
CA ARG A 131 -7.64 -5.54 -15.84
C ARG A 131 -8.19 -4.95 -17.14
#